data_AF-A8ZW59-F1
#
_entry.id   AF-A8ZW59-F1
#
_cell.length_a   1.000
_cell.length_b   1.000
_cell.length_c   1.000
_cell.angle_alpha   90.00
_cell.angle_beta   90.00
_cell.angle_gamma   90.00
#
_symmetry.space_group_name_H-M   'P 1'
#
loop_
_entity.id
_entity.type
_entity.pdbx_description
1 polymer ?
#
loop_
_entity_poly.entity_id
_entity_poly.type
_entity_poly.pdbx_seq_one_letter_code
_entity_poly.pdbx_strand_id
1 'polypeptide(L)'
;MACNRHPAVIAIMAALLLAMLASACGRKAMPIAPGLAVPPRVTDLSAQQAGDTVNLSWSVAAGVPVEVFHIFRDRQPLVNNPCPSCPPDFKPAGRVSVEARDGAVTGRYSEKIESGYRYTYYVTGYNGGAAGPPSNHLVIIHE
;
A
#
# COMPACT_ATOMS: atom_id res chain seq x y z
N MET A 1 38.29 -45.67 -22.32
CA MET A 1 37.67 -44.82 -21.29
C MET A 1 37.49 -43.42 -21.86
N ALA A 2 36.38 -43.17 -22.58
CA ALA A 2 36.04 -41.84 -23.09
C ALA A 2 35.06 -41.20 -22.10
N CYS A 3 35.54 -40.22 -21.34
CA CYS A 3 34.78 -39.55 -20.30
C CYS A 3 33.75 -38.62 -20.96
N ASN A 4 32.46 -38.94 -20.80
CA ASN A 4 31.32 -38.20 -21.34
C ASN A 4 31.13 -36.87 -20.57
N ARG A 5 32.09 -35.95 -20.68
CA ARG A 5 32.15 -34.67 -19.94
C ARG A 5 31.26 -33.58 -20.53
N HIS A 6 30.93 -33.66 -21.82
CA HIS A 6 30.14 -32.66 -22.53
C HIS A 6 28.70 -32.49 -22.04
N PRO A 7 27.89 -33.56 -21.83
CA PRO A 7 26.50 -33.38 -21.39
C PRO A 7 26.41 -32.85 -19.95
N ALA A 8 27.36 -33.21 -19.08
CA ALA A 8 27.39 -32.71 -17.70
C ALA A 8 27.70 -31.21 -17.64
N VAL A 9 28.66 -30.73 -18.45
CA VAL A 9 28.99 -29.30 -18.53
C VAL A 9 27.83 -28.50 -19.11
N ILE A 10 27.15 -29.02 -20.14
CA ILE A 10 25.97 -28.36 -20.73
C ILE A 10 24.83 -28.26 -19.71
N ALA A 11 24.56 -29.31 -18.95
CA ALA A 11 23.52 -29.32 -17.92
C ALA A 11 23.80 -28.31 -16.78
N ILE A 12 25.06 -28.21 -16.33
CA ILE A 12 25.47 -27.25 -15.31
C ILE A 12 25.33 -25.80 -15.84
N MET A 13 25.73 -25.56 -17.09
CA MET A 13 25.61 -24.24 -17.71
C MET A 13 24.14 -23.81 -17.88
N ALA A 14 23.27 -24.75 -18.29
CA ALA A 14 21.84 -24.50 -18.42
C ALA A 14 21.16 -24.20 -17.06
N ALA A 15 21.55 -24.94 -16.01
CA ALA A 15 21.04 -24.69 -14.66
C ALA A 15 21.47 -23.32 -14.11
N LEU A 16 22.73 -22.92 -14.35
CA LEU A 16 23.23 -21.58 -13.97
C LEU A 16 22.50 -20.46 -14.72
N LEU A 17 22.23 -20.64 -16.01
CA LEU A 17 21.48 -19.67 -16.82
C LEU A 17 20.04 -19.50 -16.30
N LEU A 18 19.37 -20.60 -15.95
CA LEU A 18 18.01 -20.59 -15.43
C LEU A 18 17.92 -19.91 -14.04
N ALA A 19 18.94 -20.11 -13.21
CA ALA A 19 19.04 -19.45 -11.90
C ALA A 19 19.21 -17.93 -12.01
N MET A 20 19.97 -17.44 -13.01
CA MET A 20 20.16 -15.99 -13.25
C MET A 20 18.90 -15.31 -13.79
N LEU A 21 18.03 -16.03 -14.51
CA LEU A 21 16.76 -15.50 -15.01
C LEU A 21 15.69 -15.39 -13.90
N ALA A 22 15.79 -16.19 -12.83
CA ALA A 22 14.83 -16.18 -11.73
C ALA A 22 15.04 -15.03 -10.72
N SER A 23 16.15 -14.29 -10.78
CA SER A 23 16.47 -13.21 -9.83
C SER A 23 15.88 -11.84 -10.18
N ALA A 24 15.06 -11.73 -11.23
CA ALA A 24 14.52 -10.44 -11.69
C ALA A 24 13.14 -10.10 -11.09
N CYS A 25 13.01 -10.07 -9.76
CA CYS A 25 11.85 -9.44 -9.10
C CYS A 25 12.13 -7.96 -8.82
N GLY A 26 12.31 -7.15 -9.86
CA GLY A 26 12.54 -5.71 -9.73
C GLY A 26 11.23 -4.91 -9.75
N ARG A 27 10.74 -4.46 -8.59
CA ARG A 27 9.63 -3.48 -8.53
C ARG A 27 10.17 -2.09 -8.84
N LYS A 28 9.95 -1.61 -10.08
CA LYS A 28 10.29 -0.23 -10.45
C LYS A 28 9.33 0.72 -9.73
N ALA A 29 9.86 1.61 -8.90
CA ALA A 29 9.09 2.73 -8.36
C ALA A 29 8.84 3.77 -9.46
N MET A 30 7.79 4.56 -9.31
CA MET A 30 7.57 5.72 -10.19
C MET A 30 8.73 6.71 -10.02
N PRO A 31 9.22 7.33 -11.11
CA PRO A 31 10.25 8.36 -11.01
C PRO A 31 9.69 9.57 -10.24
N ILE A 32 10.43 10.03 -9.23
CA ILE A 32 10.11 11.26 -8.48
C ILE A 32 10.95 12.39 -9.06
N ALA A 33 10.34 13.55 -9.31
CA ALA A 33 11.05 14.72 -9.80
C ALA A 33 12.13 15.15 -8.77
N PRO A 34 13.37 15.42 -9.22
CA PRO A 34 14.42 15.93 -8.32
C PRO A 34 13.98 17.21 -7.61
N GLY A 35 14.22 17.29 -6.30
CA GLY A 35 13.86 18.46 -5.47
C GLY A 35 12.41 18.47 -4.97
N LEU A 36 11.58 17.51 -5.37
CA LEU A 36 10.22 17.37 -4.84
C LEU A 36 10.27 16.79 -3.43
N ALA A 37 9.73 17.54 -2.46
CA ALA A 37 9.66 17.10 -1.08
C ALA A 37 8.65 15.97 -0.91
N VAL A 38 9.10 14.87 -0.30
CA VAL A 38 8.26 13.70 -0.02
C VAL A 38 7.49 13.94 1.28
N PRO A 39 6.16 13.78 1.28
CA PRO A 39 5.38 13.86 2.51
C PRO A 39 5.85 12.86 3.56
N PRO A 40 5.88 13.22 4.86
CA PRO A 40 6.17 12.26 5.90
C PRO A 40 5.00 11.29 6.08
N ARG A 41 5.25 10.25 6.87
CA ARG A 41 4.24 9.25 7.22
C ARG A 41 3.06 9.91 7.95
N VAL A 42 1.85 9.55 7.54
CA VAL A 42 0.61 9.87 8.26
C VAL A 42 0.57 9.12 9.60
N THR A 43 0.22 9.82 10.67
CA THR A 43 0.14 9.31 12.05
C THR A 43 -1.30 9.31 12.55
N ASP A 44 -1.52 8.63 13.67
CA ASP A 44 -2.80 8.60 14.40
C ASP A 44 -4.01 8.16 13.55
N LEU A 45 -3.79 7.31 12.54
CA LEU A 45 -4.88 6.76 11.74
C LEU A 45 -5.79 5.91 12.64
N SER A 46 -7.03 6.35 12.76
CA SER A 46 -8.08 5.76 13.59
C SER A 46 -9.43 5.79 12.88
N ALA A 47 -10.38 4.98 13.36
CA ALA A 47 -11.74 4.93 12.86
C ALA A 47 -12.77 5.03 13.98
N GLN A 48 -13.92 5.61 13.64
CA GLN A 48 -15.16 5.48 14.39
C GLN A 48 -16.23 4.91 13.46
N GLN A 49 -16.83 3.78 13.84
CA GLN A 49 -17.91 3.17 13.09
C GLN A 49 -19.26 3.54 13.70
N ALA A 50 -20.18 3.99 12.85
CA ALA A 50 -21.56 4.30 13.19
C ALA A 50 -22.48 3.54 12.22
N GLY A 51 -22.95 2.37 12.64
CA GLY A 51 -23.65 1.42 11.77
C GLY A 51 -22.78 1.04 10.57
N ASP A 52 -23.33 1.20 9.37
CA ASP A 52 -22.65 0.87 8.11
C ASP A 52 -21.68 1.97 7.66
N THR A 53 -21.45 3.01 8.46
CA THR A 53 -20.56 4.13 8.09
C THR A 53 -19.30 4.10 8.93
N VAL A 54 -18.15 4.12 8.26
CA VAL A 54 -16.83 4.28 8.89
C VAL A 54 -16.35 5.70 8.69
N ASN A 55 -15.94 6.34 9.77
CA ASN A 55 -15.31 7.65 9.78
C ASN A 55 -13.84 7.50 10.17
N LEU A 56 -12.94 7.69 9.20
CA LEU A 56 -11.51 7.68 9.38
C LEU A 56 -11.01 9.08 9.78
N SER A 57 -10.02 9.13 10.65
CA SER A 57 -9.29 10.36 10.97
C SER A 57 -7.81 10.11 11.17
N TRP A 58 -6.98 11.08 10.83
CA TRP A 58 -5.52 11.00 10.93
C TRP A 58 -4.87 12.37 11.03
N SER A 59 -3.58 12.38 11.32
CA SER A 59 -2.73 13.57 11.45
C SER A 59 -1.45 13.44 10.63
N VAL A 60 -0.81 14.57 10.35
CA VAL A 60 0.57 14.64 9.88
C VAL A 60 1.25 15.86 10.49
N ALA A 61 2.56 15.78 10.70
CA ALA A 61 3.35 16.85 11.30
C ALA A 61 3.15 18.20 10.58
N ALA A 62 3.22 19.30 11.32
CA ALA A 62 3.06 20.65 10.77
C ALA A 62 4.19 21.05 9.81
N GLY A 63 3.91 21.96 8.89
CA GLY A 63 4.92 22.54 8.00
C GLY A 63 5.46 21.58 6.93
N VAL A 64 4.74 20.48 6.68
CA VAL A 64 5.14 19.48 5.68
C VAL A 64 4.35 19.71 4.40
N PRO A 65 4.97 19.52 3.22
CA PRO A 65 4.29 19.69 1.97
C PRO A 65 3.43 18.47 1.68
N VAL A 66 2.14 18.54 2.00
CA VAL A 66 1.11 17.55 1.62
C VAL A 66 0.00 18.31 0.92
N GLU A 67 -0.32 17.92 -0.32
CA GLU A 67 -1.39 18.51 -1.12
C GLU A 67 -2.67 17.68 -1.06
N VAL A 68 -2.55 16.36 -1.00
CA VAL A 68 -3.68 15.44 -1.00
C VAL A 68 -3.34 14.17 -0.24
N PHE A 69 -4.29 13.65 0.53
CA PHE A 69 -4.23 12.32 1.10
C PHE A 69 -4.97 11.33 0.21
N HIS A 70 -4.36 10.18 -0.06
CA HIS A 70 -5.02 9.05 -0.70
C HIS A 70 -5.31 7.97 0.34
N ILE A 71 -6.56 7.52 0.36
CA ILE A 71 -7.04 6.45 1.22
C ILE A 71 -7.09 5.19 0.38
N PHE A 72 -6.45 4.13 0.86
CA PHE A 72 -6.46 2.81 0.24
C PHE A 72 -7.16 1.81 1.16
N ARG A 73 -7.86 0.86 0.55
CA ARG A 73 -8.65 -0.14 1.24
C ARG A 73 -8.55 -1.49 0.56
N ASP A 74 -8.25 -2.51 1.33
CA ASP A 74 -8.47 -3.91 0.99
C ASP A 74 -9.81 -4.38 1.59
N ARG A 75 -10.54 -5.25 0.88
CA ARG A 75 -11.84 -5.78 1.28
C ARG A 75 -11.84 -7.29 1.10
N GLN A 76 -11.98 -8.03 2.21
CA GLN A 76 -11.99 -9.49 2.22
C GLN A 76 -13.31 -10.02 2.77
N PRO A 77 -14.01 -10.95 2.09
CA PRO A 77 -15.19 -11.61 2.65
C PRO A 77 -14.85 -12.32 3.96
N LEU A 78 -15.74 -12.26 4.95
CA LEU A 78 -15.62 -13.05 6.19
C LEU A 78 -15.99 -14.53 5.95
N VAL A 79 -16.95 -14.76 5.05
CA VAL A 79 -17.47 -16.09 4.69
C VAL A 79 -17.09 -16.41 3.25
N ASN A 80 -16.77 -17.67 2.96
CA ASN A 80 -16.35 -18.14 1.65
C ASN A 80 -15.17 -17.35 1.06
N ASN A 81 -14.26 -16.87 1.93
CA ASN A 81 -13.05 -16.20 1.47
C ASN A 81 -12.22 -17.20 0.64
N PRO A 82 -12.06 -16.99 -0.68
CA PRO A 82 -11.37 -17.92 -1.55
C PRO A 82 -9.86 -18.00 -1.23
N CYS A 83 -9.32 -17.03 -0.47
CA CYS A 83 -7.92 -16.99 -0.10
C CYS A 83 -7.69 -16.22 1.21
N PRO A 84 -7.83 -16.87 2.38
CA PRO A 84 -7.62 -16.23 3.69
C PRO A 84 -6.19 -15.71 3.93
N SER A 85 -5.22 -16.28 3.23
CA SER A 85 -3.79 -15.94 3.32
C SER A 85 -3.28 -15.07 2.18
N CYS A 86 -4.17 -14.62 1.28
CA CYS A 86 -3.74 -13.78 0.18
C CYS A 86 -3.20 -12.44 0.70
N PRO A 87 -2.14 -11.92 0.06
CA PRO A 87 -1.72 -10.55 0.29
C PRO A 87 -2.91 -9.59 0.10
N PRO A 88 -3.05 -8.55 0.94
CA PRO A 88 -4.11 -7.56 0.79
C PRO A 88 -4.09 -6.91 -0.61
N ASP A 89 -5.26 -6.82 -1.25
CA ASP A 89 -5.44 -6.16 -2.56
C ASP A 89 -5.96 -4.74 -2.33
N PHE A 90 -5.07 -3.85 -1.91
CA PHE A 90 -5.42 -2.46 -1.61
C PHE A 90 -5.81 -1.69 -2.86
N LYS A 91 -7.07 -1.20 -2.88
CA LYS A 91 -7.62 -0.36 -3.94
C LYS A 91 -7.83 1.08 -3.44
N PRO A 92 -7.78 2.09 -4.31
CA PRO A 92 -8.15 3.45 -3.95
C PRO A 92 -9.59 3.49 -3.44
N ALA A 93 -9.80 4.02 -2.23
CA ALA A 93 -11.12 4.22 -1.63
C ALA A 93 -11.55 5.69 -1.69
N GLY A 94 -10.60 6.61 -1.52
CA GLY A 94 -10.92 8.04 -1.49
C GLY A 94 -9.70 8.94 -1.58
N ARG A 95 -9.97 10.23 -1.73
CA ARG A 95 -8.96 11.30 -1.71
C ARG A 95 -9.48 12.47 -0.89
N VAL A 96 -8.59 13.11 -0.13
CA VAL A 96 -8.88 14.28 0.69
C VAL A 96 -7.84 15.34 0.40
N SER A 97 -8.24 16.45 -0.21
CA SER A 97 -7.35 17.58 -0.48
C SER A 97 -7.01 18.30 0.81
N VAL A 98 -5.76 18.76 0.92
CA VAL A 98 -5.29 19.58 2.03
C VAL A 98 -5.42 21.04 1.63
N GLU A 99 -6.17 21.80 2.42
CA GLU A 99 -6.14 23.26 2.34
C GLU A 99 -4.92 23.76 3.13
N ALA A 100 -4.25 24.80 2.62
CA ALA A 100 -3.11 25.40 3.31
C ALA A 100 -3.53 25.85 4.72
N ARG A 101 -2.90 25.28 5.73
CA ARG A 101 -3.14 25.60 7.15
C ARG A 101 -1.83 25.69 7.91
N ASP A 102 -1.73 26.70 8.76
CA ASP A 102 -0.68 26.78 9.77
C ASP A 102 -0.98 25.78 10.89
N GLY A 103 -0.09 24.79 11.06
CA GLY A 103 -0.20 23.77 12.12
C GLY A 103 -0.26 22.33 11.61
N ALA A 104 -0.55 21.39 12.52
CA ALA A 104 -0.68 19.98 12.17
C ALA A 104 -1.85 19.78 11.22
N VAL A 105 -1.59 19.14 10.07
CA VAL A 105 -2.63 18.89 9.08
C VAL A 105 -3.39 17.63 9.51
N THR A 106 -4.71 17.75 9.65
CA THR A 106 -5.58 16.62 9.97
C THR A 106 -6.44 16.28 8.76
N GLY A 107 -6.71 14.99 8.57
CA GLY A 107 -7.59 14.50 7.51
C GLY A 107 -8.75 13.70 8.08
N ARG A 108 -9.89 13.76 7.39
CA ARG A 108 -11.08 12.96 7.70
C ARG A 108 -11.67 12.40 6.41
N TYR A 109 -12.14 11.17 6.47
CA TYR A 109 -12.80 10.50 5.34
C TYR A 109 -13.90 9.60 5.88
N SER A 110 -15.06 9.62 5.21
CA SER A 110 -16.19 8.79 5.60
C SER A 110 -16.68 8.00 4.41
N GLU A 111 -17.00 6.74 4.63
CA GLU A 111 -17.66 5.91 3.62
C GLU A 111 -18.62 4.90 4.25
N LYS A 112 -19.53 4.41 3.42
CA LYS A 112 -20.37 3.27 3.78
C LYS A 112 -19.65 1.97 3.44
N ILE A 113 -19.74 1.00 4.33
CA ILE A 113 -19.19 -0.33 4.19
C ILE A 113 -20.30 -1.37 4.27
N GLU A 114 -20.07 -2.52 3.66
CA GLU A 114 -21.01 -3.65 3.61
C GLU A 114 -20.70 -4.60 4.76
N SER A 115 -21.73 -5.22 5.34
CA SER A 115 -21.58 -6.29 6.31
C SER A 115 -21.04 -7.57 5.66
N GLY A 116 -20.48 -8.47 6.46
CA GLY A 116 -19.83 -9.70 6.01
C GLY A 116 -18.41 -9.52 5.48
N TYR A 117 -17.74 -8.40 5.79
CA TYR A 117 -16.39 -8.10 5.29
C TYR A 117 -15.41 -7.65 6.38
N ARG A 118 -14.15 -8.02 6.17
CA ARG A 118 -12.98 -7.42 6.82
C ARG A 118 -12.40 -6.36 5.89
N TYR A 119 -12.29 -5.14 6.40
CA TYR A 119 -11.67 -4.02 5.72
C TYR A 119 -10.33 -3.70 6.35
N THR A 120 -9.31 -3.48 5.51
CA THR A 120 -8.01 -2.97 5.97
C THR A 120 -7.72 -1.66 5.25
N TYR A 121 -7.40 -0.61 6.01
CA TYR A 121 -7.14 0.72 5.52
C TYR A 121 -5.70 1.13 5.75
N TYR A 122 -5.15 1.93 4.84
CA TYR A 122 -4.03 2.82 5.13
C TYR A 122 -4.20 4.14 4.37
N VAL A 123 -3.50 5.17 4.83
CA VAL A 123 -3.48 6.50 4.21
C VAL A 123 -2.05 6.86 3.87
N THR A 124 -1.86 7.54 2.73
CA THR A 124 -0.59 8.19 2.39
C THR A 124 -0.82 9.61 1.88
N GLY A 125 0.11 10.50 2.20
CA GLY A 125 0.15 11.86 1.65
C GLY A 125 0.85 11.91 0.30
N TYR A 126 0.39 12.81 -0.56
CA TYR A 126 1.00 13.12 -1.85
C TYR A 126 1.33 14.61 -1.95
N ASN A 127 2.42 14.91 -2.66
CA ASN A 127 2.84 16.26 -3.02
C ASN A 127 3.44 16.23 -4.42
N GLY A 128 2.84 16.90 -5.40
CA GLY A 128 3.34 16.98 -6.78
C GLY A 128 3.63 15.63 -7.47
N GLY A 129 2.99 14.55 -7.01
CA GLY A 129 3.21 13.17 -7.48
C GLY A 129 4.17 12.31 -6.62
N ALA A 130 4.91 12.90 -5.67
CA ALA A 130 5.66 12.15 -4.68
C ALA A 130 4.71 11.57 -3.62
N ALA A 131 4.78 10.26 -3.41
CA ALA A 131 4.02 9.56 -2.37
C ALA A 131 4.88 9.44 -1.10
N GLY A 132 4.30 9.77 0.05
CA GLY A 132 4.88 9.46 1.34
C GLY A 132 4.79 7.96 1.69
N PRO A 133 5.45 7.53 2.77
CA PRO A 133 5.26 6.19 3.31
C PRO A 133 3.80 5.94 3.73
N PRO A 134 3.27 4.71 3.61
CA PRO A 134 1.93 4.39 4.11
C PRO A 134 1.84 4.58 5.63
N SER A 135 0.66 4.88 6.17
CA SER A 135 0.39 4.85 7.61
C SER A 135 0.50 3.42 8.19
N ASN A 136 0.18 3.26 9.48
CA ASN A 136 -0.20 1.95 10.02
C ASN A 136 -1.44 1.40 9.29
N HIS A 137 -1.61 0.07 9.29
CA HIS A 137 -2.83 -0.55 8.80
C HIS A 137 -3.90 -0.54 9.89
N LEU A 138 -5.10 -0.11 9.53
CA LEU A 138 -6.28 -0.10 10.39
C LEU A 138 -7.27 -1.14 9.91
N VAL A 139 -7.62 -2.10 10.77
CA VAL A 139 -8.55 -3.19 10.44
C VAL A 139 -9.91 -2.92 11.06
N ILE A 140 -10.96 -3.08 10.27
CA ILE A 140 -12.36 -2.98 10.70
C ILE A 140 -13.06 -4.25 10.23
N ILE A 141 -13.78 -4.92 11.13
CA ILE A 141 -14.61 -6.09 10.83
C ILE A 141 -16.05 -5.63 10.95
N HIS A 142 -16.82 -5.80 9.87
CA HIS A 142 -18.24 -5.48 9.87
C HIS A 142 -19.02 -6.75 9.54
N GLU A 143 -19.73 -7.26 10.54
CA GLU A 143 -20.52 -8.49 10.48
C GLU A 143 -21.95 -8.24 10.03
#